data_AF-X1HQ61-F1
#
_entry.id   AF-X1HQ61-F1
#
_cell.length_a   1.000
_cell.length_b   1.000
_cell.length_c   1.000
_cell.angle_alpha   90.00
_cell.angle_beta   90.00
_cell.angle_gamma   90.00
#
_symmetry.space_group_name_H-M   'P 1'
#
loop_
_entity.id
_entity.type
_entity.pdbx_description
1 polymer ?
#
loop_
_entity_poly.entity_id
_entity_poly.type
_entity_poly.pdbx_seq_one_letter_code
_entity_poly.pdbx_strand_id
1 'polypeptide(L)'
;MGIVMLLAKSVASDLIDTLTSKTVDGIVHSVFNKACNIQLDKNSLITLISPMLPSYPAAIKLDIAEDQKLCSIGFKTGMKAVINKDEIKMPEVCISIKLTGAKVWDSSPLFSRSKISEEILNKNI
;
A
#
# COMPACT_ATOMS: atom_id res chain seq x y z
N MET A 1 1.42 -15.51 -22.32
CA MET A 1 1.77 -15.07 -20.96
C MET A 1 0.52 -15.21 -20.11
N GLY A 2 0.63 -15.85 -18.94
CA GLY A 2 -0.49 -15.92 -17.99
C GLY A 2 -0.69 -14.58 -17.28
N ILE A 3 -1.93 -14.28 -16.89
CA ILE A 3 -2.23 -13.12 -16.03
C ILE A 3 -1.77 -13.46 -14.62
N VAL A 4 -0.98 -12.57 -14.01
CA VAL A 4 -0.63 -12.66 -12.59
C VAL A 4 -1.72 -11.95 -11.80
N MET A 5 -2.52 -12.73 -11.08
CA MET A 5 -3.56 -12.21 -10.19
C MET A 5 -3.07 -12.23 -8.75
N LEU A 6 -3.06 -11.06 -8.11
CA LEU A 6 -2.72 -10.88 -6.70
C LEU A 6 -3.96 -10.40 -5.95
N LEU A 7 -3.99 -10.65 -4.65
CA LEU A 7 -5.03 -10.14 -3.75
C LEU A 7 -4.43 -9.11 -2.81
N ALA A 8 -5.19 -8.07 -2.50
CA ALA A 8 -4.89 -7.21 -1.35
C ALA A 8 -5.42 -7.88 -0.08
N LYS A 9 -4.53 -8.08 0.88
CA LYS A 9 -4.90 -8.53 2.23
C LYS A 9 -5.65 -7.43 2.97
N SER A 10 -5.18 -6.20 2.82
CA SER A 10 -5.76 -5.05 3.50
C SER A 10 -5.40 -3.74 2.79
N VAL A 11 -6.12 -2.65 3.10
CA VAL A 11 -5.92 -1.29 2.55
C VAL A 11 -5.95 -0.27 3.69
N ALA A 12 -5.04 0.71 3.67
CA ALA A 12 -5.07 1.82 4.63
C ALA A 12 -6.30 2.71 4.44
N SER A 13 -6.88 3.18 5.55
CA SER A 13 -8.01 4.11 5.56
C SER A 13 -7.75 5.35 4.72
N ASP A 14 -6.52 5.88 4.73
CA ASP A 14 -6.17 7.13 4.05
C ASP A 14 -6.23 7.02 2.52
N LEU A 15 -6.25 5.79 1.98
CA LEU A 15 -6.37 5.54 0.54
C LEU A 15 -7.82 5.35 0.09
N ILE A 16 -8.78 5.17 0.99
CA ILE A 16 -10.15 4.78 0.63
C ILE A 16 -10.80 5.83 -0.26
N ASP A 17 -10.67 7.11 0.06
CA ASP A 17 -11.24 8.18 -0.76
C ASP A 17 -10.60 8.25 -2.16
N THR A 18 -9.28 8.08 -2.22
CA THR A 18 -8.55 8.01 -3.50
C THR A 18 -9.03 6.86 -4.37
N LEU A 19 -9.22 5.67 -3.78
CA LEU A 19 -9.61 4.47 -4.51
C LEU A 19 -11.10 4.48 -4.93
N THR A 20 -11.97 5.10 -4.14
CA THR A 20 -13.42 5.05 -4.35
C THR A 20 -13.98 6.21 -5.17
N SER A 21 -13.29 7.36 -5.19
CA SER A 21 -13.79 8.58 -5.85
C SER A 21 -13.89 8.47 -7.37
N LYS A 22 -12.88 7.90 -8.03
CA LYS A 22 -12.84 7.73 -9.49
C LYS A 22 -11.78 6.72 -9.91
N THR A 23 -11.83 6.30 -11.17
CA THR A 23 -10.68 5.61 -11.78
C THR A 23 -9.57 6.62 -12.02
N VAL A 24 -8.35 6.28 -11.63
CA VAL A 24 -7.15 7.11 -11.79
C VAL A 24 -6.04 6.33 -12.47
N ASP A 25 -5.31 7.01 -13.32
CA ASP A 25 -4.08 6.49 -13.91
C ASP A 25 -2.91 6.75 -12.96
N GLY A 26 -1.89 5.89 -13.04
CA GLY A 26 -0.64 6.05 -12.33
C GLY A 26 0.53 5.40 -13.03
N ILE A 27 1.73 5.64 -12.50
CA ILE A 27 2.99 5.09 -13.02
C ILE A 27 3.76 4.49 -11.85
N VAL A 28 4.29 3.27 -12.03
CA VAL A 28 5.21 2.68 -11.06
C VAL A 28 6.46 3.54 -10.99
N HIS A 29 6.62 4.27 -9.89
CA HIS A 29 7.72 5.21 -9.68
C HIS A 29 8.98 4.48 -9.18
N SER A 30 8.83 3.61 -8.19
CA SER A 30 9.95 2.83 -7.66
C SER A 30 9.55 1.44 -7.21
N VAL A 31 10.45 0.48 -7.41
CA VAL A 31 10.25 -0.92 -7.03
C VAL A 31 11.42 -1.38 -6.15
N PHE A 32 11.07 -1.93 -4.99
CA PHE A 32 11.98 -2.55 -4.04
C PHE A 32 11.63 -4.04 -3.91
N ASN A 33 12.44 -4.79 -3.16
CA ASN A 33 12.16 -6.21 -2.91
C ASN A 33 10.79 -6.42 -2.27
N LYS A 34 10.38 -5.55 -1.34
CA LYS A 34 9.18 -5.72 -0.50
C LYS A 34 8.17 -4.58 -0.61
N ALA A 35 8.45 -3.55 -1.42
CA ALA A 35 7.52 -2.46 -1.67
C ALA A 35 7.54 -2.01 -3.14
N CYS A 36 6.44 -1.48 -3.63
CA CYS A 36 6.31 -0.89 -4.96
C CYS A 36 5.47 0.38 -4.86
N ASN A 37 6.02 1.52 -5.26
CA ASN A 37 5.34 2.81 -5.23
C ASN A 37 4.73 3.10 -6.60
N ILE A 38 3.45 3.43 -6.60
CA ILE A 38 2.71 3.87 -7.78
C ILE A 38 2.37 5.35 -7.58
N GLN A 39 2.82 6.18 -8.50
CA GLN A 39 2.55 7.61 -8.51
C GLN A 39 1.29 7.91 -9.31
N LEU A 40 0.35 8.65 -8.74
CA LEU A 40 -0.91 9.04 -9.41
C LEU A 40 -0.76 10.39 -10.09
N ASP A 41 -0.30 11.38 -9.32
CA ASP A 41 0.02 12.73 -9.76
C ASP A 41 1.38 13.15 -9.19
N LYS A 42 1.76 14.43 -9.31
CA LYS A 42 3.08 14.90 -8.88
C LYS A 42 3.36 14.67 -7.38
N ASN A 43 2.33 14.58 -6.52
CA ASN A 43 2.50 14.57 -5.07
C ASN A 43 1.89 13.34 -4.38
N SER A 44 1.09 12.52 -5.06
CA SER A 44 0.40 11.37 -4.46
C SER A 44 0.99 10.03 -4.87
N LEU A 45 1.26 9.18 -3.86
CA LEU A 45 1.76 7.82 -4.01
C LEU A 45 0.80 6.81 -3.37
N ILE A 46 0.65 5.67 -4.01
CA ILE A 46 0.11 4.43 -3.43
C ILE A 46 1.26 3.45 -3.29
N THR A 47 1.49 2.95 -2.08
CA THR A 47 2.56 1.99 -1.79
C THR A 47 1.99 0.58 -1.68
N LEU A 48 2.34 -0.30 -2.61
CA LEU A 48 2.11 -1.73 -2.45
C LEU A 48 3.20 -2.30 -1.53
N ILE A 49 2.83 -3.03 -0.49
CA ILE A 49 3.78 -3.63 0.47
C ILE A 49 3.57 -5.12 0.65
N SER A 50 4.67 -5.83 0.90
CA SER A 50 4.69 -7.21 1.39
C SER A 50 4.01 -7.30 2.76
N PRO A 51 3.42 -8.46 3.13
CA PRO A 51 2.81 -8.64 4.45
C PRO A 51 3.77 -8.44 5.62
N MET A 52 5.08 -8.66 5.39
CA MET A 52 6.15 -8.53 6.37
C MET A 52 6.48 -7.09 6.77
N LEU A 53 6.11 -6.10 5.94
CA LEU A 53 6.35 -4.71 6.28
C LEU A 53 5.29 -4.21 7.28
N PRO A 54 5.67 -3.31 8.21
CA PRO A 54 4.71 -2.67 9.10
C PRO A 54 3.67 -1.89 8.30
N SER A 55 2.50 -1.66 8.90
CA SER A 55 1.44 -0.85 8.28
C SER A 55 1.94 0.57 8.04
N TYR A 56 1.60 1.12 6.87
CA TYR A 56 2.01 2.46 6.44
C TYR A 56 0.76 3.24 5.97
N PRO A 57 0.67 4.56 6.20
CA PRO A 57 -0.56 5.33 5.96
C PRO A 57 -1.08 5.34 4.51
N ALA A 58 -0.19 5.36 3.53
CA ALA A 58 -0.56 5.32 2.12
C ALA A 58 -0.24 3.97 1.47
N ALA A 59 -0.58 2.86 2.15
CA ALA A 59 -0.21 1.52 1.67
C ALA A 59 -1.36 0.54 1.46
N ILE A 60 -1.11 -0.41 0.57
CA ILE A 60 -1.94 -1.58 0.29
C ILE A 60 -1.08 -2.80 0.55
N LYS A 61 -1.51 -3.66 1.47
CA LYS A 61 -0.77 -4.85 1.86
C LYS A 61 -1.21 -6.01 0.98
N LEU A 62 -0.27 -6.63 0.28
CA LEU A 62 -0.54 -7.73 -0.63
C LEU A 62 -0.59 -9.06 0.11
N ASP A 63 -1.41 -9.98 -0.41
CA ASP A 63 -1.45 -11.38 0.03
C ASP A 63 -0.49 -12.20 -0.84
N ILE A 64 0.80 -12.13 -0.49
CA ILE A 64 1.89 -12.84 -1.15
C ILE A 64 2.76 -13.54 -0.10
N ALA A 65 3.53 -14.54 -0.50
CA ALA A 65 4.46 -15.21 0.41
C ALA A 65 5.50 -14.22 1.00
N GLU A 66 5.94 -14.49 2.23
CA GLU A 66 6.80 -13.57 2.99
C GLU A 66 8.16 -13.33 2.33
N ASP A 67 8.71 -14.34 1.65
CA ASP A 67 9.99 -14.31 0.94
C ASP A 67 9.87 -13.77 -0.50
N GLN A 68 8.65 -13.78 -1.07
CA GLN A 68 8.36 -13.30 -2.41
C GLN A 68 8.83 -11.84 -2.61
N LYS A 69 9.56 -11.60 -3.69
CA LYS A 69 10.01 -10.26 -4.08
C LYS A 69 9.10 -9.68 -5.15
N LEU A 70 8.76 -8.40 -5.05
CA LEU A 70 7.91 -7.71 -6.03
C LEU A 70 8.58 -7.60 -7.40
N CYS A 71 9.88 -7.31 -7.44
CA CYS A 71 10.65 -7.32 -8.69
C CYS A 71 10.59 -8.70 -9.39
N SER A 72 10.54 -9.79 -8.64
CA SER A 72 10.42 -11.16 -9.18
C SER A 72 9.00 -11.50 -9.66
N ILE A 73 7.97 -10.82 -9.16
CA ILE A 73 6.58 -10.95 -9.66
C ILE A 73 6.41 -10.23 -11.01
N GLY A 74 7.30 -9.29 -11.31
CA GLY A 74 7.34 -8.58 -12.59
C GLY A 74 7.14 -7.08 -12.49
N PHE A 75 6.97 -6.51 -11.29
CA PHE A 75 6.89 -5.05 -11.12
C PHE A 75 8.20 -4.39 -11.57
N LYS A 76 8.09 -3.34 -12.39
CA LYS A 76 9.23 -2.50 -12.83
C LYS A 76 8.84 -1.02 -12.86
N THR A 77 9.82 -0.15 -12.64
CA THR A 77 9.65 1.30 -12.80
C THR A 77 9.22 1.65 -14.22
N GLY A 78 8.34 2.65 -14.34
CA GLY A 78 7.79 3.16 -15.60
C GLY A 78 6.52 2.48 -16.07
N MET A 79 6.10 1.38 -15.43
CA MET A 79 4.85 0.69 -15.80
C MET A 79 3.63 1.55 -15.53
N LYS A 80 2.69 1.57 -16.48
CA LYS A 80 1.39 2.21 -16.28
C LYS A 80 0.49 1.35 -15.40
N ALA A 81 -0.22 2.01 -14.50
CA ALA A 81 -1.23 1.42 -13.64
C ALA A 81 -2.57 2.13 -13.85
N VAL A 82 -3.66 1.36 -13.82
CA VAL A 82 -5.04 1.86 -13.78
C VAL A 82 -5.64 1.41 -12.46
N ILE A 83 -6.13 2.35 -11.67
CA ILE A 83 -6.54 2.12 -10.29
C ILE A 83 -8.00 2.55 -10.13
N ASN A 84 -8.79 1.70 -9.50
CA ASN A 84 -10.16 2.01 -9.11
C ASN A 84 -10.50 1.30 -7.80
N LYS A 85 -11.76 1.38 -7.39
CA LYS A 85 -12.24 0.79 -6.13
C LYS A 85 -12.11 -0.74 -6.05
N ASP A 86 -12.10 -1.41 -7.20
CA ASP A 86 -12.17 -2.88 -7.29
C ASP A 86 -10.78 -3.50 -7.45
N GLU A 87 -9.88 -2.84 -8.20
CA GLU A 87 -8.57 -3.37 -8.52
C GLU A 87 -7.52 -2.31 -8.94
N ILE A 88 -6.26 -2.74 -8.91
CA ILE A 88 -5.13 -2.07 -9.55
C ILE A 88 -4.65 -2.95 -10.70
N LYS A 89 -4.62 -2.42 -11.91
CA LYS A 89 -4.23 -3.13 -13.13
C LYS A 89 -2.96 -2.54 -13.72
N MET A 90 -2.04 -3.40 -14.14
CA MET A 90 -0.87 -3.05 -14.95
C MET A 90 -0.93 -3.84 -16.26
N PRO A 91 -1.65 -3.34 -17.28
CA PRO A 91 -2.01 -4.11 -18.47
C PRO A 91 -0.79 -4.60 -19.26
N GLU A 92 0.25 -3.77 -19.34
CA GLU A 92 1.48 -4.03 -20.10
C GLU A 92 2.20 -5.31 -19.67
N VAL A 93 2.02 -5.72 -18.41
CA VAL A 93 2.65 -6.91 -17.84
C VAL A 93 1.66 -7.91 -17.26
N CYS A 94 0.37 -7.76 -17.59
CA CYS A 94 -0.69 -8.68 -17.18
C CYS A 94 -0.76 -8.89 -15.66
N ILE A 95 -0.47 -7.87 -14.85
CA ILE A 95 -0.63 -7.90 -13.38
C ILE A 95 -1.98 -7.25 -13.01
N SER A 96 -2.76 -7.91 -12.17
CA SER A 96 -3.98 -7.37 -11.57
C SER A 96 -3.97 -7.66 -10.07
N ILE A 97 -4.25 -6.63 -9.26
CA ILE A 97 -4.35 -6.71 -7.81
C ILE A 97 -5.80 -6.44 -7.44
N LYS A 98 -6.52 -7.45 -6.94
CA LYS A 98 -7.90 -7.28 -6.47
C LYS A 98 -7.91 -6.61 -5.10
N LEU A 99 -8.67 -5.53 -5.00
CA LEU A 99 -8.90 -4.79 -3.75
C LEU A 99 -10.19 -5.25 -3.05
N THR A 100 -11.12 -5.85 -3.80
CA THR A 100 -12.36 -6.41 -3.27
C THR A 100 -12.06 -7.46 -2.19
N GLY A 101 -12.63 -7.28 -0.99
CA GLY A 101 -12.44 -8.19 0.14
C GLY A 101 -11.24 -7.87 1.03
N ALA A 102 -10.42 -6.88 0.66
CA ALA A 102 -9.35 -6.40 1.53
C ALA A 102 -9.93 -5.76 2.80
N LYS A 103 -9.33 -6.06 3.95
CA LYS A 103 -9.70 -5.40 5.21
C LYS A 103 -9.26 -3.93 5.19
N VAL A 104 -10.08 -3.02 5.69
CA VAL A 104 -9.64 -1.64 5.94
C VAL A 104 -8.87 -1.62 7.27
N TRP A 105 -7.72 -0.96 7.31
CA TRP A 105 -7.00 -0.68 8.56
C TRP A 105 -6.90 0.82 8.80
N ASP A 106 -7.05 1.24 10.06
CA ASP A 106 -6.73 2.61 10.48
C ASP A 106 -5.21 2.76 10.55
N SER A 107 -4.68 3.66 9.73
CA SER A 107 -3.26 3.98 9.67
C SER A 107 -2.79 4.97 10.73
N SER A 108 -3.71 5.52 11.52
CA SER A 108 -3.38 6.41 12.61
C SER A 108 -2.43 5.71 13.58
N PRO A 109 -1.31 6.35 13.98
CA PRO A 109 -0.46 5.78 15.01
C PRO A 109 -1.31 5.59 16.26
N LEU A 110 -1.25 4.39 16.84
CA LEU A 110 -1.80 4.18 18.18
C LEU A 110 -1.00 5.08 19.12
N PHE A 111 -1.56 6.25 19.45
CA PHE A 111 -1.05 7.07 20.53
C PHE A 111 -1.26 6.30 21.83
N SER A 112 -0.29 5.47 22.19
CA SER A 112 -0.16 4.98 23.54
C SER A 112 0.24 6.18 24.39
N ARG A 113 -0.75 6.93 24.91
CA ARG A 113 -0.49 7.84 26.02
C ARG A 113 0.02 6.99 27.16
N SER A 114 1.32 7.05 27.43
CA SER A 114 1.83 6.58 28.72
C SER A 114 1.02 7.31 29.80
N LYS A 115 0.47 6.57 30.76
CA LYS A 115 -0.18 7.15 31.96
C LYS A 115 0.88 7.73 32.90
N ILE A 116 1.88 8.43 32.36
CA ILE A 116 2.85 9.17 33.16
C ILE A 116 2.25 10.56 33.30
N SER A 117 1.73 10.87 34.49
CA SER A 117 1.28 12.23 34.81
C SER A 117 2.49 13.18 34.74
N GLU A 118 2.27 14.43 34.34
CA GLU A 118 3.30 15.48 34.36
C GLU A 118 4.00 15.60 35.73
N GLU A 119 3.29 15.26 36.81
CA GLU A 119 3.84 15.21 38.17
C GLU A 119 5.02 14.23 38.34
N ILE A 120 5.10 13.16 37.53
CA ILE A 120 6.21 12.20 37.57
C ILE A 120 7.43 12.74 36.79
N LEU A 121 7.19 13.52 35.74
CA LEU A 121 8.26 14.14 34.93
C LEU A 121 8.97 15.26 35.69
N ASN A 122 8.24 16.04 36.48
CA ASN A 122 8.78 17.19 37.21
C ASN A 122 9.54 16.84 38.51
N LYS A 123 9.65 15.56 38.89
CA LYS A 123 10.42 15.14 40.07
C LYS A 123 11.92 14.87 39.81
N ASN A 124 12.36 14.95 38.56
CA ASN A 124 13.75 14.66 38.17
C ASN A 124 14.41 15.81 37.37
N ILE A 125 13.88 17.03 37.48
CA ILE A 125 14.50 18.27 36.95
C ILE A 125 14.93 19.14 38.12
#